data_AF-A0ABD5FIF2-F1
#
_entry.id   AF-A0ABD5FIF2-F1
#
_cell.length_a   1.000
_cell.length_b   1.000
_cell.length_c   1.000
_cell.angle_alpha   90.00
_cell.angle_beta   90.00
_cell.angle_gamma   90.00
#
_symmetry.space_group_name_H-M   'P 1'
#
loop_
_entity.id
_entity.type
_entity.pdbx_description
1 polymer ?
#
loop_
_entity_poly.entity_id
_entity_poly.type
_entity_poly.pdbx_seq_one_letter_code
_entity_poly.pdbx_strand_id
1 'polypeptide(L)' 'MNDFDSLGARQQPETEPNQIAVDWKGDPLYKGDTVYTTDLGLVHEDQIIDYVNENYRKINIGGF' A
#
# COMPACT_ATOMS: atom_id res chain seq x y z
N MET A 1 12.88 49.41 13.19
CA MET A 1 12.15 48.76 14.29
C MET A 1 11.23 47.74 13.65
N ASN A 2 11.61 46.47 13.84
CA ASN A 2 11.06 45.16 13.47
C ASN A 2 10.05 45.01 12.32
N ASP A 3 10.58 44.44 11.23
CA ASP A 3 10.26 43.09 10.75
C ASP A 3 8.79 42.78 10.47
N PHE A 4 8.42 43.14 9.25
CA PHE A 4 7.88 42.22 8.23
C PHE A 4 7.27 40.91 8.75
N ASP A 5 5.95 40.90 8.63
CA ASP A 5 5.12 39.83 8.07
C ASP A 5 4.90 38.53 8.84
N SER A 6 3.64 38.43 9.30
CA SER A 6 2.77 37.29 8.99
C SER A 6 3.26 35.93 9.50
N LEU A 7 3.19 35.74 10.82
CA LEU A 7 3.07 34.41 11.44
C LEU A 7 1.69 33.78 11.18
N GLY A 8 1.18 33.90 9.95
CA GLY A 8 0.17 32.99 9.43
C GLY A 8 0.88 31.70 9.07
N ALA A 9 1.27 30.91 10.08
CA ALA A 9 1.71 29.54 9.88
C ALA A 9 0.53 28.78 9.26
N ARG A 10 0.43 28.84 7.93
CA ARG A 10 -0.46 28.00 7.14
C ARG A 10 0.03 26.59 7.37
N GLN A 11 -0.56 25.89 8.33
CA GLN A 11 -0.49 24.44 8.35
C GLN A 11 -0.99 24.01 6.99
N GLN A 12 -0.09 23.57 6.11
CA GLN A 12 -0.51 22.91 4.89
C GLN A 12 -1.38 21.75 5.35
N PRO A 13 -2.66 21.67 4.93
CA PRO A 13 -3.48 20.52 5.27
C PRO A 13 -2.68 19.29 4.82
N GLU A 14 -2.59 18.29 5.71
CA GLU A 14 -1.80 17.07 5.47
C GLU A 14 -2.12 16.59 4.06
N THR A 15 -1.11 16.70 3.19
CA THR A 15 -1.21 16.35 1.78
C THR A 15 -1.93 15.01 1.71
N GLU A 16 -3.06 14.98 0.98
CA GLU A 16 -3.84 13.77 0.78
C GLU A 16 -2.90 12.58 0.56
N PRO A 17 -3.20 11.38 1.10
CA PRO A 17 -2.27 10.26 1.05
C PRO A 17 -1.90 9.99 -0.40
N ASN A 18 -0.70 10.43 -0.78
CA ASN A 18 -0.22 10.31 -2.15
C ASN A 18 -0.05 8.81 -2.39
N GLN A 19 -0.79 8.29 -3.36
CA GLN A 19 -0.58 6.94 -3.84
C GLN A 19 0.88 6.81 -4.27
N ILE A 20 1.58 5.84 -3.67
CA ILE A 20 3.01 5.60 -3.93
C ILE A 20 3.22 4.46 -4.92
N ALA A 21 2.27 3.52 -5.01
CA ALA A 21 2.36 2.35 -5.88
C ALA A 21 0.97 1.76 -6.18
N VAL A 22 0.95 0.68 -6.94
CA VAL A 22 -0.21 -0.19 -7.12
C VAL A 22 0.16 -1.60 -6.69
N ASP A 23 -0.82 -2.32 -6.15
CA ASP A 23 -0.69 -3.73 -5.82
C ASP A 23 -0.82 -4.61 -7.08
N TRP A 24 -0.71 -5.93 -6.89
CA TRP A 24 -0.83 -6.94 -7.94
C TRP A 24 -2.22 -7.04 -8.59
N LYS A 25 -3.27 -6.51 -7.96
CA LYS A 25 -4.63 -6.40 -8.50
C LYS A 25 -4.91 -5.03 -9.14
N GLY A 26 -4.01 -4.07 -8.97
CA GLY A 26 -4.13 -2.70 -9.47
C GLY A 26 -4.72 -1.73 -8.44
N ASP A 27 -4.88 -2.15 -7.19
CA ASP A 27 -5.36 -1.30 -6.09
C ASP A 27 -4.24 -0.34 -5.63
N PRO A 28 -4.60 0.90 -5.27
CA PRO A 28 -3.61 1.90 -4.87
C PRO A 28 -2.99 1.57 -3.52
N LEU A 29 -1.66 1.70 -3.44
CA LEU A 29 -0.89 1.56 -2.21
C LEU A 29 -0.42 2.94 -1.73
N TYR A 30 -0.48 3.14 -0.42
CA TYR A 30 -0.18 4.40 0.24
C TYR A 30 1.02 4.27 1.18
N LYS A 31 1.58 5.43 1.52
CA LYS A 31 2.70 5.50 2.45
C LYS A 31 2.25 5.10 3.85
N GLY A 32 2.83 4.03 4.38
CA GLY A 32 2.48 3.46 5.69
C GLY A 32 1.89 2.06 5.59
N ASP A 33 1.49 1.63 4.39
CA ASP A 33 0.95 0.31 4.15
C ASP A 33 2.05 -0.76 4.27
N THR A 34 1.73 -1.86 4.96
CA THR A 34 2.60 -3.02 5.06
C THR A 34 2.34 -3.94 3.88
N VAL A 35 3.33 -4.07 2.99
CA VAL A 35 3.23 -4.88 1.77
C VAL A 35 4.40 -5.85 1.63
N TYR A 36 4.15 -6.97 0.96
CA TYR A 36 5.14 -7.94 0.56
C TYR A 36 5.43 -7.84 -0.93
N THR A 37 6.70 -8.01 -1.30
CA THR A 37 7.12 -8.11 -2.70
C THR A 37 6.99 -9.56 -3.17
N THR A 38 6.31 -9.77 -4.28
CA THR A 38 6.12 -11.06 -4.93
C THR A 38 6.46 -10.97 -6.41
N ASP A 39 6.50 -12.12 -7.11
CA ASP A 39 6.79 -12.15 -8.55
C ASP A 39 5.73 -11.44 -9.42
N LEU A 40 4.50 -11.31 -8.91
CA LEU A 40 3.38 -10.66 -9.61
C LEU A 40 3.19 -9.20 -9.22
N GLY A 41 3.92 -8.72 -8.21
CA GLY A 41 3.83 -7.33 -7.74
C GLY A 41 3.82 -7.22 -6.22
N LEU A 42 3.35 -6.07 -5.75
CA LEU A 42 3.18 -5.81 -4.32
C LEU A 42 1.85 -6.38 -3.85
N VAL A 43 1.85 -7.03 -2.68
CA VAL A 43 0.67 -7.64 -2.07
C VAL A 43 0.52 -7.09 -0.66
N HIS A 44 -0.65 -6.58 -0.31
CA HIS A 44 -0.91 -6.08 1.03
C HIS A 44 -0.90 -7.23 2.05
N GLU A 45 -0.45 -6.97 3.29
CA GLU A 45 -0.26 -8.00 4.32
C GLU A 45 -1.55 -8.79 4.61
N ASP A 46 -2.70 -8.12 4.64
CA ASP A 46 -4.01 -8.73 4.84
C ASP A 46 -4.48 -9.60 3.66
N GLN A 47 -3.98 -9.36 2.45
CA GLN A 47 -4.33 -10.09 1.24
C GLN A 47 -3.36 -11.22 0.90
N ILE A 48 -2.32 -11.46 1.71
CA ILE A 48 -1.32 -12.47 1.39
C ILE A 48 -1.92 -13.88 1.29
N ILE A 49 -2.93 -14.18 2.09
CA ILE A 49 -3.63 -15.48 2.05
C ILE A 49 -4.42 -15.63 0.75
N ASP A 50 -5.08 -14.58 0.30
CA ASP A 50 -5.83 -14.58 -0.96
C ASP A 50 -4.88 -14.69 -2.15
N TYR A 51 -3.79 -13.92 -2.13
CA TYR A 51 -2.71 -14.03 -3.11
C TYR A 51 -2.19 -15.47 -3.22
N VAL A 52 -1.93 -16.13 -2.08
CA VAL A 52 -1.45 -17.51 -2.07
C VAL A 52 -2.51 -18.48 -2.62
N ASN A 53 -3.78 -18.33 -2.23
CA ASN A 53 -4.84 -19.20 -2.70
C ASN A 53 -5.13 -19.06 -4.21
N GLU A 54 -5.03 -17.84 -4.73
CA GLU A 54 -5.28 -17.54 -6.15
C GLU A 54 -4.11 -18.00 -7.03
N ASN A 55 -2.87 -17.79 -6.58
CA ASN A 55 -1.68 -18.03 -7.41
C ASN A 55 -1.04 -19.40 -7.20
N TYR A 56 -1.19 -19.99 -6.01
CA TYR A 56 -0.73 -21.33 -5.73
C TYR A 56 -1.93 -22.26 -5.69
N ARG A 57 -1.97 -23.19 -6.65
CA ARG A 57 -2.94 -24.28 -6.62
C ARG A 57 -2.85 -24.98 -5.26
N LYS A 58 -3.98 -25.08 -4.56
CA LYS A 58 -4.15 -26.07 -3.50
C LYS A 58 -3.84 -27.43 -4.11
N ILE A 59 -2.67 -27.98 -3.76
CA ILE A 59 -2.36 -29.35 -4.10
C ILE A 59 -3.32 -30.20 -3.27
N ASN A 60 -4.46 -30.55 -3.87
CA ASN A 60 -5.25 -31.66 -3.37
C ASN A 60 -4.43 -32.90 -3.65
N ILE A 61 -3.68 -33.36 -2.65
CA ILE A 61 -3.15 -34.72 -2.62
C ILE A 61 -4.36 -35.64 -2.34
N GLY A 62 -5.24 -35.72 -3.33
CA GLY A 62 -6.33 -36.69 -3.36
C GLY A 62 -5.77 -37.99 -3.91
N GLY A 63 -5.44 -38.88 -3.00
CA GLY A 63 -5.05 -40.24 -3.33
C GLY A 63 -4.82 -41.02 -2.06
N PHE A 64 -5.88 -41.56 -1.48
CA PHE A 64 -6.13 -43.00 -1.28
C PHE A 64 -7.53 -43.20 -0.69
#